data_AF-A0A6V7K0X0-F1
#
_entry.id   AF-A0A6V7K0X0-F1
#
_cell.length_a   1.000
_cell.length_b   1.000
_cell.length_c   1.000
_cell.angle_alpha   90.00
_cell.angle_beta   90.00
_cell.angle_gamma   90.00
#
_symmetry.space_group_name_H-M   'P 1'
#
loop_
_entity.id
_entity.type
_entity.pdbx_description
1 polymer ?
#
loop_
_entity_poly.entity_id
_entity_poly.type
_entity_poly.pdbx_seq_one_letter_code
_entity_poly.pdbx_strand_id
1 'polypeptide(L)'
;FPEDEYIVEYSLEYGFLRLSPAVRQRLNIPVKIVTLDPMTDKCFGDSFSRLILDELLGYDDLLMASIKTLAEHEDNKGFLR
;
A
#
# COMPACT_ATOMS: atom_id res chain seq x y z
N PHE A 1 10.55 -2.09 -12.56
CA PHE A 1 9.81 -1.11 -11.77
C PHE A 1 10.70 0.11 -11.68
N PRO A 2 10.23 1.31 -12.01
CA PRO A 2 11.03 2.52 -11.88
C PRO A 2 11.43 2.71 -10.41
N GLU A 3 12.67 3.14 -10.16
CA GLU A 3 13.28 3.17 -8.82
C GLU A 3 12.75 4.30 -7.92
N ASP A 4 11.91 5.19 -8.46
CA ASP A 4 11.41 6.40 -7.79
C ASP A 4 9.93 6.31 -7.36
N GLU A 5 9.26 5.17 -7.54
CA GLU A 5 7.87 5.00 -7.09
C GLU A 5 7.83 4.55 -5.63
N TYR A 6 7.12 5.33 -4.80
CA TYR A 6 6.85 4.97 -3.42
C TYR A 6 5.91 3.75 -3.37
N ILE A 7 6.43 2.61 -2.93
CA ILE A 7 5.71 1.33 -2.89
C ILE A 7 5.72 0.82 -1.45
N VAL A 8 4.53 0.44 -0.99
CA VAL A 8 4.35 -0.26 0.29
C VAL A 8 3.80 -1.65 0.00
N GLU A 9 4.43 -2.66 0.58
CA GLU A 9 4.03 -4.06 0.46
C GLU A 9 3.47 -4.58 1.79
N TYR A 10 2.34 -5.30 1.73
CA TYR A 10 1.73 -5.96 2.88
C TYR A 10 1.54 -7.46 2.60
N SER A 11 1.82 -8.30 3.60
CA SER A 11 1.61 -9.75 3.52
C SER A 11 1.42 -10.36 4.91
N LEU A 12 0.59 -11.41 4.99
CA LEU A 12 0.46 -12.22 6.21
C LEU A 12 1.73 -13.03 6.50
N GLU A 13 2.47 -13.41 5.45
CA GLU A 13 3.73 -14.12 5.56
C GLU A 13 4.91 -13.23 5.17
N TYR A 14 5.83 -13.06 6.12
CA TYR A 14 7.06 -12.28 5.91
C TYR A 14 7.94 -12.84 4.78
N GLY A 15 7.91 -14.16 4.57
CA GLY A 15 8.67 -14.82 3.51
C GLY A 15 8.37 -14.27 2.12
N PHE A 16 7.11 -13.98 1.81
CA PHE A 16 6.70 -13.45 0.51
C PHE A 16 7.22 -12.03 0.26
N LEU A 17 7.32 -11.20 1.30
CA LEU A 17 7.86 -9.84 1.20
C LEU A 17 9.34 -9.85 0.80
N ARG A 18 10.10 -10.89 1.16
CA ARG A 18 11.52 -11.02 0.80
C ARG A 18 11.77 -11.48 -0.64
N LEU A 19 10.76 -12.06 -1.29
CA LEU A 19 10.89 -12.57 -2.67
C LEU A 19 10.87 -11.42 -3.67
N SER A 20 11.70 -11.51 -4.71
CA SER A 20 11.63 -10.57 -5.83
C SER A 20 10.36 -10.78 -6.66
N PRO A 21 9.87 -9.76 -7.38
CA PRO A 21 8.68 -9.89 -8.22
C PRO A 21 8.76 -11.06 -9.21
N ALA A 22 9.93 -11.27 -9.83
CA ALA A 22 10.16 -12.37 -10.75
C ALA A 22 10.03 -13.76 -10.09
N VAL A 23 10.49 -13.89 -8.83
CA VAL A 23 10.35 -15.14 -8.08
C VAL A 23 8.90 -15.38 -7.68
N ARG A 24 8.18 -14.34 -7.23
CA ARG A 24 6.75 -14.44 -6.91
C ARG A 24 5.94 -14.91 -8.12
N GLN A 25 6.23 -14.37 -9.31
CA GLN A 25 5.58 -14.79 -10.56
C GLN A 25 5.92 -16.25 -10.92
N ARG A 26 7.18 -16.66 -10.81
CA ARG A 26 7.59 -18.06 -11.09
C ARG A 26 6.93 -19.07 -10.16
N LEU A 27 6.70 -18.69 -8.90
CA LEU A 27 6.06 -19.53 -7.88
C LEU A 27 4.52 -19.42 -7.89
N ASN A 28 3.93 -18.64 -8.82
CA ASN A 28 2.49 -18.36 -8.87
C ASN A 28 1.92 -17.84 -7.54
N ILE A 29 2.69 -17.02 -6.81
CA ILE A 29 2.21 -16.37 -5.60
C ILE A 29 1.21 -15.27 -6.02
N PRO A 30 -0.02 -15.25 -5.48
CA PRO A 30 -1.00 -14.22 -5.81
C PRO A 30 -0.53 -12.87 -5.30
N VAL A 31 -0.48 -11.88 -6.18
CA VAL A 31 -0.13 -10.49 -5.84
C VAL A 31 -1.23 -9.58 -6.37
N LYS A 32 -1.74 -8.70 -5.51
CA LYS A 32 -2.66 -7.63 -5.90
C LYS A 32 -1.89 -6.31 -5.90
N ILE A 33 -1.70 -5.74 -7.08
CA ILE A 33 -1.06 -4.43 -7.24
C ILE A 33 -2.17 -3.38 -7.34
N VAL A 34 -2.06 -2.32 -6.54
CA VAL A 34 -2.93 -1.16 -6.59
C VAL A 34 -2.04 0.07 -6.77
N THR A 35 -2.23 0.77 -7.89
CA THR A 35 -1.58 2.06 -8.13
C THR A 35 -2.57 3.14 -7.70
N LEU A 36 -2.11 4.07 -6.87
CA LEU A 36 -2.91 5.15 -6.32
C LEU A 36 -2.34 6.48 -6.80
N ASP A 37 -3.20 7.34 -7.33
CA ASP A 37 -2.88 8.72 -7.70
C ASP A 37 -3.67 9.67 -6.78
N PRO A 38 -3.00 10.32 -5.80
CA PRO A 38 -3.65 11.23 -4.85
C PRO A 38 -4.21 12.50 -5.51
N MET A 39 -3.95 12.77 -6.79
CA MET A 39 -4.45 13.92 -7.56
C MET A 39 -5.61 13.58 -8.48
N THR A 40 -5.79 12.31 -8.87
CA THR A 40 -6.91 11.90 -9.72
C THR A 40 -7.89 10.94 -9.07
N ASP A 41 -7.45 10.10 -8.12
CA ASP A 41 -8.29 9.03 -7.60
C ASP A 41 -9.36 9.55 -6.65
N LYS A 42 -10.60 9.13 -6.88
CA LYS A 42 -11.77 9.62 -6.12
C LYS A 42 -11.74 9.20 -4.65
N CYS A 43 -11.01 8.15 -4.28
CA CYS A 43 -10.92 7.68 -2.90
C CYS A 43 -10.22 8.68 -1.97
N PHE A 44 -9.35 9.55 -2.50
CA PHE A 44 -8.71 10.64 -1.74
C PHE A 44 -9.64 11.84 -1.51
N GLY A 45 -10.88 11.78 -2.00
CA GLY A 45 -11.88 12.81 -1.80
C GLY A 45 -11.73 14.00 -2.75
N ASP A 46 -12.27 15.13 -2.29
CA ASP A 46 -12.32 16.39 -3.02
C ASP A 46 -11.03 17.23 -2.85
N SER A 47 -10.98 18.39 -3.50
CA SER A 47 -9.81 19.28 -3.46
C SER A 47 -9.44 19.75 -2.05
N PHE A 48 -10.43 19.90 -1.16
CA PHE A 48 -10.17 20.26 0.24
C PHE A 48 -9.55 19.09 1.01
N SER A 49 -10.07 17.87 0.82
CA SER A 49 -9.52 16.65 1.42
C SER A 49 -8.06 16.44 1.00
N ARG A 50 -7.75 16.67 -0.28
CA ARG A 50 -6.39 16.56 -0.82
C ARG A 50 -5.45 17.62 -0.25
N LEU A 51 -5.93 18.85 -0.06
CA LEU A 51 -5.14 19.92 0.58
C LEU A 51 -4.77 19.55 2.03
N ILE A 52 -5.72 19.02 2.80
CA ILE A 52 -5.45 18.55 4.16
C ILE A 52 -4.45 17.40 4.17
N LEU A 53 -4.57 16.48 3.21
CA LEU A 53 -3.64 15.36 3.06
C LEU A 53 -2.21 15.86 2.83
N ASP A 54 -2.03 16.85 1.97
CA ASP A 54 -0.71 17.41 1.62
C ASP A 54 -0.10 18.25 2.76
N GLU A 55 -0.92 19.08 3.43
CA GLU A 55 -0.42 20.06 4.41
C GLU A 55 -0.38 19.56 5.86
N LEU A 56 -1.15 18.54 6.22
CA LEU A 56 -1.35 18.15 7.63
C LEU A 56 -1.14 16.66 7.94
N LEU A 57 -1.75 15.77 7.16
CA LEU A 57 -1.77 14.33 7.47
C LEU A 57 -0.60 13.57 6.86
N GLY A 58 -0.18 13.95 5.65
CA GLY A 58 0.79 13.21 4.88
C GLY A 58 0.21 11.96 4.21
N TYR A 59 0.74 11.66 3.02
CA TYR A 59 0.34 10.50 2.23
C TYR A 59 0.67 9.16 2.93
N ASP A 60 1.79 9.11 3.65
CA ASP A 60 2.27 7.90 4.34
C ASP A 60 1.35 7.46 5.48
N ASP A 61 0.88 8.40 6.30
CA ASP A 61 0.00 8.11 7.42
C ASP A 61 -1.37 7.59 6.93
N LEU A 62 -1.86 8.15 5.82
CA LEU A 62 -3.09 7.66 5.17
C LEU A 62 -2.93 6.23 4.65
N LEU A 63 -1.79 5.92 4.02
CA LEU A 63 -1.50 4.56 3.55
C LEU A 63 -1.36 3.59 4.73
N MET A 64 -0.64 3.96 5.79
CA MET A 64 -0.53 3.13 7.00
C MET A 64 -1.88 2.89 7.65
N ALA A 65 -2.74 3.91 7.73
CA ALA A 65 -4.09 3.78 8.26
C ALA A 65 -4.92 2.80 7.41
N SER A 66 -4.83 2.90 6.08
CA SER A 66 -5.53 1.99 5.16
C SER A 66 -5.09 0.54 5.31
N ILE A 67 -3.78 0.32 5.47
CA ILE A 67 -3.23 -1.03 5.68
C ILE A 67 -3.56 -1.56 7.09
N LYS A 68 -3.61 -0.69 8.10
CA LYS A 68 -4.06 -1.07 9.43
C LYS A 68 -5.48 -1.60 9.41
N THR A 69 -6.41 -0.92 8.73
CA THR A 69 -7.78 -1.42 8.57
C THR A 69 -7.80 -2.77 7.85
N LEU A 70 -6.95 -2.99 6.85
CA LEU A 70 -6.81 -4.30 6.21
C LEU A 70 -6.31 -5.38 7.20
N ALA A 71 -5.31 -5.06 8.03
CA ALA A 71 -4.78 -5.98 9.02
C ALA A 71 -5.80 -6.30 10.13
N GLU A 72 -6.66 -5.35 10.51
CA GLU A 72 -7.75 -5.58 11.47
C GLU A 72 -8.73 -6.67 10.98
N HIS A 73 -8.94 -6.78 9.66
CA HIS A 73 -9.72 -7.87 9.07
C HIS A 73 -9.01 -9.24 9.10
N GLU A 74 -7.69 -9.26 9.31
CA GLU A 74 -6.83 -10.45 9.32
C GLU A 74 -6.31 -10.74 10.74
N ASP A 75 -7.15 -10.58 11.76
CA ASP A 75 -6.81 -10.76 13.19
C ASP A 75 -5.62 -9.90 13.67
N ASN A 76 -5.42 -8.71 13.10
CA ASN A 76 -4.26 -7.83 13.36
C ASN A 76 -2.91 -8.50 13.05
N LYS A 77 -2.87 -9.44 12.10
CA LYS A 77 -1.64 -10.10 11.65
C LYS A 77 -1.09 -9.46 10.38
N GLY A 78 0.18 -9.76 10.11
CA GLY A 78 0.87 -9.39 8.88
C GLY A 78 2.09 -8.50 9.09
N PHE A 79 2.77 -8.26 7.97
CA PHE A 79 4.04 -7.55 7.90
C PHE A 79 3.95 -6.49 6.81
N LEU A 80 4.61 -5.36 7.06
CA LEU A 80 4.73 -4.23 6.15
C LEU A 80 6.18 -4.11 5.69
N ARG A 81 6.41 -3.79 4.42
CA ARG A 81 7.72 -3.48 3.85
C ARG A 81 7.63 -2.25 2.96
#